data_AF-A0A2D6SXJ1-F1
#
_entry.id   AF-A0A2D6SXJ1-F1
#
_cell.length_a   1.000
_cell.length_b   1.000
_cell.length_c   1.000
_cell.angle_alpha   90.00
_cell.angle_beta   90.00
_cell.angle_gamma   90.00
#
_symmetry.space_group_name_H-M   'P 1'
#
loop_
_entity.id
_entity.type
_entity.pdbx_description
1 polymer ?
#
loop_
_entity_poly.entity_id
_entity_poly.type
_entity_poly.pdbx_seq_one_letter_code
_entity_poly.pdbx_strand_id
1 'polypeptide(L)'
;MVRGCVGRRVERFSGTITVEGAVRDIKANASKWLNERSFVNTRFEWQRGYGAFTVRHSQIDAVRRYVQTQAEHHRQRTFAEEYVELLERHAIEFDRRYLFEAEHHG
;
A
#
# COMPACT_ATOMS: atom_id res chain seq x y z
N MET A 1 -28.78 -15.35 -3.68
CA MET A 1 -29.23 -13.97 -3.99
C MET A 1 -28.86 -13.07 -2.81
N VAL A 2 -27.65 -12.52 -2.78
CA VAL A 2 -27.22 -11.59 -1.72
C VAL A 2 -27.38 -10.17 -2.28
N ARG A 3 -28.32 -9.42 -1.73
CA ARG A 3 -28.57 -8.02 -2.11
C ARG A 3 -27.38 -7.17 -1.67
N GLY A 4 -26.66 -6.60 -2.63
CA GLY A 4 -25.62 -5.62 -2.39
C GLY A 4 -26.20 -4.30 -1.92
N CYS A 5 -26.02 -3.97 -0.64
CA CYS A 5 -26.12 -2.60 -0.16
C CYS A 5 -24.81 -1.87 -0.52
N VAL A 6 -24.73 -1.29 -1.72
CA VAL A 6 -23.68 -0.30 -2.01
C VAL A 6 -24.12 1.02 -1.42
N GLY A 7 -24.03 1.14 -0.11
CA GLY A 7 -24.12 2.42 0.57
C GLY A 7 -22.87 3.22 0.21
N ARG A 8 -23.02 4.33 -0.53
CA ARG A 8 -21.97 5.34 -0.70
C ARG A 8 -21.76 6.05 0.64
N ARG A 9 -21.11 5.38 1.59
CA ARG A 9 -20.71 5.97 2.86
C ARG A 9 -19.47 6.82 2.59
N VAL A 10 -19.63 8.13 2.66
CA VAL A 10 -18.50 9.06 2.71
C VAL A 10 -18.08 9.14 4.17
N GLU A 11 -16.99 8.45 4.53
CA GLU A 11 -16.41 8.57 5.87
C GLU A 11 -15.50 9.81 5.90
N ARG A 12 -15.87 10.76 6.76
CA ARG A 12 -15.11 12.00 6.96
C ARG A 12 -14.06 11.74 8.02
N PHE A 13 -12.81 11.64 7.62
CA PHE A 13 -11.69 11.56 8.56
C PHE A 13 -11.60 12.90 9.32
N SER A 14 -11.59 12.85 10.65
CA SER A 14 -11.26 14.02 11.47
C SER A 14 -9.87 14.50 11.05
N GLY A 15 -9.66 15.82 10.96
CA GLY A 15 -8.36 16.42 10.57
C GLY A 15 -7.19 16.08 11.50
N THR A 16 -7.43 15.29 12.55
CA THR A 16 -6.44 14.78 13.51
C THR A 16 -5.79 13.46 13.08
N ILE A 17 -6.29 12.78 12.05
CA ILE A 17 -5.72 11.48 11.62
C ILE A 17 -4.54 11.72 10.69
N THR A 18 -3.35 11.32 11.12
CA THR A 18 -2.15 11.31 10.28
C THR A 18 -2.17 10.10 9.35
N VAL A 19 -1.55 10.23 8.17
CA VAL A 19 -1.40 9.12 7.22
C VAL A 19 -0.67 7.94 7.88
N GLU A 20 0.37 8.24 8.66
CA GLU A 20 1.12 7.24 9.43
C GLU A 20 0.21 6.47 10.40
N GLY A 21 -0.59 7.17 11.21
CA GLY A 21 -1.49 6.56 12.18
C GLY A 21 -2.53 5.68 11.50
N ALA A 22 -3.13 6.16 10.41
CA ALA A 22 -4.07 5.38 9.62
C ALA A 22 -3.44 4.09 9.06
N VAL A 23 -2.26 4.20 8.44
CA VAL A 23 -1.55 3.02 7.88
C VAL A 23 -1.17 2.03 8.98
N ARG A 24 -0.68 2.51 10.13
CA ARG A 24 -0.34 1.67 11.29
C ARG A 24 -1.55 0.88 11.76
N ASP A 25 -2.69 1.54 11.96
CA ASP A 25 -3.89 0.90 12.49
C ASP A 25 -4.46 -0.11 11.49
N ILE A 26 -4.43 0.20 10.19
CA ILE A 26 -4.82 -0.74 9.12
C ILE A 26 -3.90 -1.96 9.15
N LYS A 27 -2.58 -1.76 9.15
CA LYS A 27 -1.60 -2.86 9.15
C LYS A 27 -1.78 -3.76 10.37
N ALA A 28 -1.89 -3.17 11.56
CA ALA A 28 -2.03 -3.91 12.82
C ALA A 28 -3.30 -4.75 12.88
N ASN A 29 -4.45 -4.15 12.55
CA ASN A 29 -5.74 -4.85 12.57
C ASN A 29 -5.80 -5.96 11.52
N ALA A 30 -5.29 -5.71 10.31
CA ALA A 30 -5.25 -6.72 9.25
C ALA A 30 -4.32 -7.89 9.63
N SER A 31 -3.12 -7.61 10.17
CA SER A 31 -2.20 -8.66 10.62
C SER A 31 -2.82 -9.52 11.72
N LYS A 32 -3.48 -8.91 12.71
CA LYS A 32 -4.16 -9.65 13.77
C LYS A 32 -5.23 -10.57 13.18
N TRP A 33 -6.11 -10.03 12.35
CA TRP A 33 -7.21 -10.78 11.74
C TRP A 33 -6.72 -11.92 10.84
N LEU A 34 -5.69 -11.68 10.01
CA LEU A 34 -5.14 -12.68 9.09
C LEU A 34 -4.48 -13.84 9.81
N ASN A 35 -3.70 -13.54 10.85
CA ASN A 35 -3.00 -14.55 11.64
C ASN A 35 -3.96 -15.36 12.52
N GLU A 36 -4.94 -14.73 13.17
CA GLU A 36 -5.93 -15.42 14.00
C GLU A 36 -6.80 -16.41 13.20
N ARG A 37 -7.08 -16.08 11.93
CA ARG A 37 -7.88 -16.92 11.04
C ARG A 37 -7.06 -17.95 10.26
N SER A 38 -5.73 -17.94 10.40
CA SER A 38 -4.82 -18.83 9.66
C SER A 38 -5.08 -18.83 8.14
N PHE A 39 -5.37 -17.66 7.56
CA PHE A 39 -5.61 -17.55 6.10
C PHE A 39 -4.37 -17.84 5.26
N VAL A 40 -3.19 -17.78 5.89
CA VAL A 40 -1.91 -18.13 5.29
C VAL A 40 -1.23 -19.19 6.16
N ASN A 41 -0.49 -20.10 5.53
CA ASN A 41 0.21 -21.21 6.20
C ASN A 41 1.40 -20.75 7.05
N THR A 42 1.73 -19.47 7.03
CA THR A 42 2.85 -18.85 7.75
C THR A 42 2.33 -17.65 8.53
N ARG A 43 3.08 -17.21 9.54
CA ARG A 43 2.78 -15.93 10.20
C ARG A 43 2.86 -14.80 9.17
N PHE A 44 1.76 -14.08 9.02
CA PHE A 44 1.65 -12.93 8.14
C PHE A 44 2.27 -11.69 8.80
N GLU A 45 3.18 -11.02 8.10
CA GLU A 45 3.79 -9.77 8.51
C GLU A 45 3.86 -8.80 7.32
N TRP A 46 3.64 -7.52 7.58
CA TRP A 46 3.78 -6.48 6.57
C TRP A 46 5.25 -6.08 6.42
N GLN A 47 5.61 -5.57 5.23
CA GLN A 47 6.82 -4.77 5.05
C GLN A 47 6.89 -3.61 6.07
N ARG A 48 8.11 -3.31 6.56
CA ARG A 48 8.37 -2.27 7.58
C ARG A 48 7.86 -0.89 7.12
N GLY A 49 8.16 -0.52 5.89
CA GLY A 49 7.82 0.79 5.32
C GLY A 49 6.41 0.91 4.71
N TYR A 50 6.04 2.14 4.33
CA TYR A 50 4.89 2.41 3.47
C TYR A 50 5.17 3.61 2.56
N GLY A 51 4.59 3.60 1.36
CA GLY A 51 4.56 4.75 0.46
C GLY A 51 3.18 5.39 0.47
N ALA A 52 3.11 6.72 0.42
CA ALA A 52 1.86 7.47 0.34
C ALA A 52 1.90 8.43 -0.84
N PHE A 53 0.92 8.30 -1.74
CA PHE A 53 0.78 9.13 -2.94
C PHE A 53 -0.62 9.72 -2.99
N THR A 54 -0.72 11.02 -3.24
CA THR A 54 -2.00 11.70 -3.42
C THR A 54 -2.51 11.46 -4.84
N VAL A 55 -3.75 10.99 -4.97
CA VAL A 55 -4.39 10.72 -6.27
C VAL A 55 -5.65 11.56 -6.44
N ARG A 56 -5.91 12.00 -7.67
CA ARG A 56 -7.15 12.69 -8.04
C ARG A 56 -8.24 11.67 -8.35
N HIS A 57 -9.51 12.05 -8.21
CA HIS A 57 -10.65 11.16 -8.48
C HIS A 57 -10.60 10.54 -9.88
N SER A 58 -10.18 11.28 -10.89
CA SER A 58 -10.01 10.79 -12.26
C SER A 58 -8.97 9.67 -12.41
N GLN A 59 -8.09 9.49 -11.41
CA GLN A 59 -7.04 8.47 -11.42
C GLN A 59 -7.46 7.19 -10.69
N ILE A 60 -8.63 7.16 -10.04
CA ILE A 60 -9.09 6.00 -9.24
C ILE A 60 -9.12 4.72 -10.07
N ASP A 61 -9.65 4.78 -11.29
CA ASP A 61 -9.72 3.59 -12.15
C ASP A 61 -8.34 3.09 -12.58
N ALA A 62 -7.38 3.99 -12.77
CA ALA A 62 -6.01 3.63 -13.07
C ALA A 62 -5.32 2.98 -11.86
N VAL A 63 -5.49 3.54 -10.66
CA VAL A 63 -4.97 2.99 -9.41
C VAL A 63 -5.59 1.62 -9.12
N ARG A 64 -6.90 1.46 -9.34
CA ARG A 64 -7.59 0.19 -9.15
C ARG A 64 -7.01 -0.90 -10.06
N ARG A 65 -6.83 -0.59 -11.35
CA ARG A 65 -6.22 -1.53 -12.30
C ARG A 65 -4.81 -1.91 -11.88
N TYR A 66 -4.00 -0.91 -11.52
CA TYR A 66 -2.63 -1.10 -11.01
C TYR A 66 -2.59 -2.11 -9.85
N VAL A 67 -3.41 -1.89 -8.80
CA VAL A 67 -3.46 -2.81 -7.64
C VAL A 67 -3.91 -4.23 -8.03
N GLN A 68 -4.82 -4.37 -9.00
CA GLN A 68 -5.32 -5.68 -9.44
C GLN A 68 -4.29 -6.48 -10.24
N THR A 69 -3.46 -5.81 -11.07
CA THR A 69 -2.47 -6.47 -11.93
C THR A 69 -1.09 -6.59 -11.25
N GLN A 70 -0.93 -6.07 -10.04
CA GLN A 70 0.33 -6.03 -9.29
C GLN A 70 1.02 -7.40 -9.18
N ALA A 71 0.26 -8.46 -8.89
CA ALA A 71 0.80 -9.82 -8.75
C ALA A 71 1.35 -10.40 -10.07
N GLU A 72 0.87 -9.91 -11.22
CA GLU A 72 1.39 -10.29 -12.53
C GLU A 72 2.60 -9.43 -12.90
N HIS A 73 2.53 -8.11 -12.67
CA HIS A 73 3.65 -7.19 -12.90
C HIS A 73 4.90 -7.60 -12.10
N HIS A 74 4.73 -8.01 -10.84
CA HIS A 74 5.83 -8.44 -9.97
C HIS A 74 6.43 -9.80 -10.32
N ARG A 75 5.91 -10.50 -11.34
CA ARG A 75 6.59 -11.68 -11.92
C ARG A 75 7.72 -11.28 -12.86
N GLN A 76 7.65 -10.09 -13.45
CA GLN A 76 8.59 -9.62 -14.49
C GLN A 76 9.41 -8.42 -14.05
N ARG A 77 8.94 -7.68 -13.02
CA ARG A 77 9.59 -6.47 -12.52
C ARG A 77 9.63 -6.48 -11.00
N THR A 78 10.76 -6.08 -10.43
CA THR A 78 10.93 -6.02 -8.98
C THR A 78 10.29 -4.75 -8.40
N PHE A 79 9.97 -4.80 -7.11
CA PHE A 79 9.51 -3.62 -6.38
C PHE A 79 10.53 -2.48 -6.43
N ALA A 80 11.84 -2.78 -6.38
CA ALA A 80 12.88 -1.76 -6.42
C ALA A 80 12.87 -0.98 -7.73
N GLU A 81 12.73 -1.68 -8.87
CA GLU A 81 12.62 -1.07 -10.20
C GLU A 81 11.35 -0.21 -10.32
N GLU A 82 10.23 -0.71 -9.81
CA GLU A 82 8.97 0.04 -9.80
C GLU A 82 9.05 1.30 -8.92
N TYR A 83 9.70 1.20 -7.76
CA TYR A 83 9.86 2.32 -6.84
C TYR A 83 10.71 3.44 -7.47
N VAL A 84 11.82 3.07 -8.14
CA VAL A 84 12.65 4.02 -8.88
C VAL A 84 11.85 4.72 -9.99
N GLU A 85 11.10 3.97 -10.80
CA GLU A 85 10.26 4.58 -11.85
C GLU A 85 9.20 5.52 -11.28
N LEU A 86 8.66 5.21 -10.09
CA LEU A 86 7.68 6.06 -9.43
C LEU A 86 8.33 7.39 -9.00
N LEU A 87 9.52 7.34 -8.42
CA LEU A 87 10.27 8.54 -8.05
C LEU A 87 10.60 9.41 -9.28
N GLU A 88 11.07 8.78 -10.36
CA GLU A 88 11.36 9.46 -11.63
C GLU A 88 10.10 10.10 -12.23
N ARG A 89 8.97 9.38 -12.26
CA ARG A 89 7.68 9.89 -12.77
C ARG A 89 7.16 11.09 -11.97
N HIS A 90 7.43 11.11 -10.67
CA HIS A 90 7.05 12.20 -9.78
C HIS A 90 8.10 13.31 -9.68
N ALA A 91 9.19 13.22 -10.47
CA ALA A 91 10.32 14.17 -10.46
C ALA A 91 10.90 14.41 -9.06
N ILE A 92 10.94 13.34 -8.25
CA ILE A 92 11.56 13.38 -6.93
C ILE A 92 13.06 13.12 -7.13
N GLU A 93 13.92 14.01 -6.63
CA GLU A 93 15.36 13.75 -6.62
C GLU A 93 15.69 12.69 -5.57
N PHE A 94 16.46 11.68 -5.96
CA PHE A 94 16.93 10.63 -5.07
C PHE A 94 18.32 10.17 -5.48
N ASP A 95 19.05 9.64 -4.50
CA ASP A 95 20.30 8.94 -4.75
C ASP A 95 20.05 7.43 -4.53
N ARG A 96 20.33 6.63 -5.57
CA ARG A 96 20.11 5.19 -5.58
C ARG A 96 20.80 4.47 -4.43
N ARG A 97 21.91 5.03 -3.91
CA ARG A 97 22.67 4.45 -2.80
C ARG A 97 21.87 4.39 -1.50
N TYR A 98 20.95 5.33 -1.28
CA TYR A 98 20.20 5.46 -0.03
C TYR A 98 18.75 4.94 -0.11
N LEU A 99 18.29 4.45 -1.27
CA LEU A 99 16.88 4.05 -1.45
C LEU A 99 16.49 2.82 -0.63
N PHE A 100 17.42 1.89 -0.39
CA PHE A 100 17.16 0.62 0.29
C PHE A 100 18.11 0.34 1.47
N GLU A 101 19.00 1.27 1.79
CA GLU A 101 19.98 1.14 2.90
C GLU A 101 19.30 1.14 4.27
N ALA A 102 18.13 1.80 4.40
CA ALA A 102 17.39 1.92 5.65
C ALA A 102 16.74 0.60 6.15
N GLU A 103 16.80 -0.49 5.38
CA GLU A 103 16.31 -1.81 5.82
C GLU A 103 17.32 -2.53 6.75
N HIS A 104 18.51 -1.96 7.03
CA HIS A 104 19.60 -2.60 7.79
C HIS A 104 19.89 -2.04 9.20
N HIS A 105 19.03 -1.19 9.76
CA HIS A 105 19.18 -0.77 11.16
C HIS A 105 18.12 -1.41 12.05
N GLY A 106 18.55 -2.40 12.85
CA GLY A 106 17.94 -2.81 14.13
C GLY A 106 16.57 -3.42 14.05
#